data_AF-A0A2V5T570-F1
#
_entry.id   AF-A0A2V5T570-F1
#
_cell.length_a   1.000
_cell.length_b   1.000
_cell.length_c   1.000
_cell.angle_alpha   90.00
_cell.angle_beta   90.00
_cell.angle_gamma   90.00
#
_symmetry.space_group_name_H-M   'P 1'
#
loop_
_entity.id
_entity.type
_entity.pdbx_description
1 polymer ?
#
loop_
_entity_poly.entity_id
_entity_poly.type
_entity_poly.pdbx_seq_one_letter_code
_entity_poly.pdbx_strand_id
1 'polypeptide(L)' 'MKALAHQIEHELQRGEWKHCAIYEGELQRFWPLQQKEREAEIASFAMEYGFRLLYYRKGLCAIFGK' A
#
# COMPACT_ATOMS: atom_id res chain seq x y z
N MET A 1 -10.39 0.73 4.12
CA MET A 1 -9.09 1.41 4.31
C MET A 1 -8.45 1.06 5.66
N LYS A 2 -9.10 1.30 6.82
CA LYS A 2 -8.53 0.96 8.15
C LYS A 2 -8.05 -0.50 8.31
N ALA A 3 -8.76 -1.47 7.75
CA ALA A 3 -8.35 -2.88 7.80
C ALA A 3 -7.04 -3.15 7.02
N LEU A 4 -6.89 -2.53 5.84
CA LEU A 4 -5.66 -2.59 5.05
C LEU A 4 -4.49 -1.93 5.81
N ALA A 5 -4.74 -0.79 6.43
CA ALA A 5 -3.73 -0.11 7.24
C ALA A 5 -3.27 -0.97 8.44
N HIS A 6 -4.20 -1.62 9.15
CA HIS A 6 -3.85 -2.56 10.21
C HIS A 6 -3.04 -3.76 9.71
N GLN A 7 -3.39 -4.32 8.55
CA GLN A 7 -2.63 -5.40 7.93
C GLN A 7 -1.21 -4.95 7.61
N ILE A 8 -1.05 -3.78 6.97
CA ILE A 8 0.27 -3.21 6.65
C ILE A 8 1.08 -2.98 7.92
N GLU A 9 0.51 -2.34 8.95
CA GLU A 9 1.21 -2.08 10.21
C GLU A 9 1.64 -3.38 10.91
N HIS A 10 0.78 -4.40 10.95
CA HIS A 10 1.09 -5.69 11.53
C HIS A 10 2.23 -6.41 10.77
N GLU A 11 2.20 -6.39 9.44
CA GLU A 11 3.29 -6.95 8.62
C GLU A 11 4.60 -6.17 8.80
N LEU A 12 4.55 -4.84 8.88
CA LEU A 12 5.72 -3.99 9.12
C LEU A 12 6.35 -4.22 10.50
N GLN A 13 5.55 -4.57 11.51
CA GLN A 13 6.05 -4.87 12.86
C GLN A 13 6.69 -6.27 12.95
N ARG A 14 6.22 -7.23 12.15
CA ARG A 14 6.68 -8.64 12.20
C ARG A 14 7.78 -8.96 11.20
N GLY A 15 7.82 -8.25 10.08
CA GLY A 15 8.76 -8.51 9.00
C GLY A 15 10.18 -8.07 9.35
N GLU A 16 11.15 -8.96 9.11
CA GLU A 16 12.60 -8.65 9.20
C GLU A 16 12.98 -7.41 8.36
N TRP A 17 12.26 -7.16 7.27
CA TRP A 17 12.68 -6.22 6.23
C TRP A 17 11.97 -4.86 6.29
N LYS A 18 11.17 -4.56 7.34
CA LYS A 18 10.47 -3.28 7.57
C LYS A 18 9.71 -2.71 6.34
N HIS A 19 9.26 -3.58 5.44
CA HIS A 19 8.42 -3.23 4.29
C HIS A 19 7.33 -4.29 4.10
N CYS A 20 6.20 -3.88 3.53
CA CYS A 20 5.03 -4.70 3.25
C CYS A 20 4.61 -4.50 1.81
N ALA A 21 4.59 -5.58 1.01
CA ALA A 21 4.13 -5.55 -0.37
C ALA A 21 2.65 -5.95 -0.46
N ILE A 22 1.83 -5.06 -1.02
CA ILE A 22 0.42 -5.32 -1.35
C ILE A 22 0.32 -5.50 -2.86
N TYR A 23 -0.04 -6.70 -3.29
CA TYR A 23 -0.13 -7.05 -4.71
C TYR A 23 -1.42 -6.55 -5.36
N GLU A 24 -1.42 -6.48 -6.69
CA GLU A 24 -2.52 -5.94 -7.49
C GLU A 24 -3.90 -6.53 -7.15
N GLY A 25 -3.96 -7.83 -6.83
CA GLY A 25 -5.19 -8.51 -6.46
C GLY A 25 -5.88 -7.92 -5.23
N GLU A 26 -5.11 -7.40 -4.27
CA GLU A 26 -5.62 -6.67 -3.10
C GLU A 26 -5.80 -5.18 -3.39
N LEU A 27 -4.84 -4.56 -4.09
CA LEU A 27 -4.91 -3.13 -4.42
C LEU A 27 -6.17 -2.77 -5.21
N GLN A 28 -6.57 -3.59 -6.19
CA GLN A 28 -7.75 -3.31 -7.02
C GLN A 28 -9.07 -3.25 -6.25
N ARG A 29 -9.11 -3.82 -5.03
CA ARG A 29 -10.29 -3.75 -4.15
C ARG A 29 -10.51 -2.37 -3.56
N PHE A 30 -9.44 -1.57 -3.46
CA PHE A 30 -9.46 -0.23 -2.88
C PHE A 30 -9.28 0.85 -3.95
N TRP A 31 -8.39 0.59 -4.92
CA TRP A 31 -8.10 1.49 -6.02
C TRP A 31 -8.21 0.74 -7.35
N PRO A 32 -9.25 0.97 -8.17
CA PRO A 32 -9.39 0.31 -9.46
C PRO A 32 -8.23 0.60 -10.44
N LEU A 33 -7.86 -0.39 -11.26
CA LEU A 33 -6.75 -0.27 -12.23
C LEU A 33 -6.88 0.89 -13.21
N GLN A 34 -8.11 1.26 -13.63
CA GLN A 34 -8.31 2.34 -14.60
C GLN A 34 -8.28 3.75 -13.99
N GLN A 35 -8.15 3.87 -12.66
CA GLN A 35 -8.14 5.15 -11.99
C GLN A 35 -6.90 5.98 -12.36
N LYS A 36 -7.14 7.25 -12.75
CA LYS A 36 -6.12 8.15 -13.32
C LYS A 36 -5.06 8.57 -12.31
N GLU A 37 -5.45 8.80 -11.06
CA GLU A 37 -4.60 9.32 -9.99
C GLU A 37 -4.29 8.26 -8.92
N ARG A 38 -4.33 6.99 -9.32
CA ARG A 38 -4.19 5.83 -8.44
C ARG A 38 -2.94 5.86 -7.56
N GLU A 39 -1.79 6.19 -8.16
CA GLU A 39 -0.53 6.27 -7.41
C GLU A 39 -0.56 7.37 -6.35
N ALA A 40 -1.12 8.53 -6.69
CA ALA A 40 -1.24 9.66 -5.76
C ALA A 40 -2.14 9.29 -4.58
N GLU A 41 -3.28 8.62 -4.82
CA GLU A 41 -4.16 8.19 -3.74
C GLU A 41 -3.55 7.11 -2.85
N ILE A 42 -2.80 6.16 -3.42
CA ILE A 42 -2.06 5.16 -2.65
C ILE A 42 -1.00 5.85 -1.78
N ALA A 43 -0.30 6.85 -2.31
CA ALA A 43 0.67 7.64 -1.56
C ALA A 43 -0.01 8.48 -0.45
N SER A 44 -1.15 9.10 -0.73
CA SER A 44 -1.93 9.84 0.27
C SER A 44 -2.43 8.92 1.39
N PHE A 45 -2.90 7.72 1.06
CA PHE A 45 -3.24 6.71 2.06
C PHE A 45 -2.03 6.32 2.91
N ALA A 46 -0.86 6.10 2.29
CA ALA A 46 0.36 5.80 3.06
C ALA A 46 0.63 6.93 4.07
N MET A 47 0.61 8.19 3.64
CA MET A 47 0.82 9.34 4.53
C MET A 47 -0.24 9.45 5.64
N GLU A 48 -1.52 9.26 5.32
CA GLU A 48 -2.63 9.34 6.30
C GLU A 48 -2.44 8.35 7.46
N TYR A 49 -1.93 7.16 7.18
CA TYR A 49 -1.74 6.10 8.18
C TYR A 49 -0.30 6.01 8.72
N GLY A 50 0.57 6.97 8.39
CA GLY A 50 1.94 7.04 8.90
C GLY A 50 2.92 6.07 8.24
N PHE A 51 2.64 5.65 7.01
CA PHE A 51 3.52 4.83 6.17
C PHE A 51 4.18 5.68 5.07
N ARG A 52 5.14 5.07 4.38
CA ARG A 52 5.72 5.59 3.14
C ARG A 52 5.44 4.63 1.99
N LEU A 53 5.03 5.16 0.84
CA LEU A 53 5.01 4.38 -0.39
C LEU A 53 6.44 4.31 -0.95
N LEU A 54 7.08 3.15 -0.82
CA LEU A 54 8.47 2.93 -1.28
C LEU A 54 8.53 2.59 -2.77
N TYR A 55 7.51 1.90 -3.27
CA TYR A 55 7.42 1.49 -4.66
C TYR A 55 5.96 1.33 -5.08
N TYR A 56 5.64 1.69 -6.31
CA TYR A 56 4.38 1.33 -6.93
C TYR A 56 4.60 0.99 -8.40
N ARG A 57 3.96 -0.10 -8.84
CA ARG A 57 3.81 -0.41 -10.26
C ARG A 57 2.42 -0.91 -10.53
N LYS A 58 1.71 -0.18 -11.39
CA LYS A 58 0.38 -0.53 -11.87
C LYS A 58 0.37 -1.96 -12.45
N GLY A 59 -0.58 -2.77 -11.99
CA GLY A 59 -0.72 -4.16 -12.43
C GLY A 59 0.18 -5.14 -11.68
N LEU A 60 1.02 -4.68 -10.74
CA LEU A 60 1.95 -5.51 -9.99
C LEU A 60 1.75 -5.40 -8.47
N CYS A 61 2.22 -4.32 -7.85
CA CYS A 61 2.15 -4.13 -6.40
C CYS A 61 2.44 -2.68 -5.98
N ALA A 62 2.15 -2.42 -4.71
CA ALA A 62 2.60 -1.27 -3.94
C ALA A 62 3.40 -1.80 -2.74
N ILE A 63 4.56 -1.20 -2.46
CA ILE A 63 5.38 -1.54 -1.30
C ILE A 63 5.33 -0.39 -0.32
N PHE A 64 4.88 -0.68 0.89
CA PHE A 64 4.81 0.27 1.99
C PHE A 64 5.97 0.03 2.96
N GLY A 65 6.48 1.10 3.55
CA GLY A 65 7.49 1.07 4.61
C GLY A 65 7.11 1.99 5.76
N LYS A 66 7.90 1.95 6.83
CA LYS A 66 7.84 2.92 7.93
C LYS A 66 8.47 4.26 7.54
#